data_AF-A0AAV5IB46-F1
#
_entry.id   AF-A0AAV5IB46-F1
#
_cell.length_a   1.000
_cell.length_b   1.000
_cell.length_c   1.000
_cell.angle_alpha   90.00
_cell.angle_beta   90.00
_cell.angle_gamma   90.00
#
_symmetry.space_group_name_H-M   'P 1'
#
loop_
_entity.id
_entity.type
_entity.pdbx_description
1 polymer ?
#
loop_
_entity_poly.entity_id
_entity_poly.type
_entity_poly.pdbx_seq_one_letter_code
_entity_poly.pdbx_strand_id
1 'polypeptide(L)' 'MRIEKGDAFYSGVEQRLRVADLIGRSILVNETEDKSDSGLRAAMIARSAGVGENYKKIRTYDGTTIWEASNKDFAPSKV' A
#
# COMPACT_ATOMS: atom_id res chain seq x y z
N MET A 1 -5.64 -10.78 -14.60
CA MET A 1 -6.00 -11.21 -13.23
C MET A 1 -6.12 -12.73 -13.25
N ARG A 2 -5.44 -13.43 -12.34
CA ARG A 2 -5.56 -14.90 -12.18
C ARG A 2 -6.32 -15.17 -10.90
N ILE A 3 -7.32 -16.05 -10.95
CA ILE A 3 -8.13 -16.43 -9.79
C ILE A 3 -7.84 -17.89 -9.46
N GLU A 4 -7.43 -18.19 -8.23
CA GLU A 4 -7.15 -19.55 -7.77
C GLU A 4 -7.74 -19.78 -6.39
N LYS A 5 -8.66 -20.73 -6.26
CA LYS A 5 -9.25 -21.15 -4.97
C LYS A 5 -9.75 -19.99 -4.09
N GLY A 6 -10.23 -18.90 -4.68
CA GLY A 6 -10.73 -17.71 -3.98
C GLY A 6 -9.73 -16.56 -3.88
N ASP A 7 -8.47 -16.77 -4.26
CA ASP A 7 -7.44 -15.73 -4.31
C ASP A 7 -7.36 -15.09 -5.69
N ALA A 8 -7.17 -13.78 -5.74
CA ALA A 8 -7.04 -13.00 -6.97
C ALA A 8 -5.67 -12.32 -7.05
N PHE A 9 -4.94 -12.58 -8.14
CA PHE A 9 -3.64 -11.98 -8.41
C PHE A 9 -3.71 -11.05 -9.62
N TYR A 10 -3.27 -9.79 -9.44
CA TYR A 10 -3.14 -8.80 -10.49
C TYR A 10 -1.81 -8.05 -10.35
N SER A 11 -1.10 -7.87 -11.46
CA SER A 11 0.07 -7.01 -11.57
C SER A 11 -0.01 -6.28 -12.92
N GLY A 12 0.21 -4.97 -12.90
CA GLY A 12 0.09 -4.12 -14.09
C GLY A 12 0.29 -2.65 -13.76
N VAL A 13 0.52 -1.86 -14.81
CA VAL A 13 0.64 -0.40 -14.73
C VAL A 13 -0.43 0.21 -15.62
N GLU A 14 -1.25 1.09 -15.06
CA GLU A 14 -2.23 1.88 -15.81
C GLU A 14 -1.67 3.30 -16.02
N GLN A 15 -1.32 3.63 -17.26
CA GLN A 15 -0.62 4.88 -17.57
C GLN A 15 -1.48 6.13 -17.34
N ARG A 16 -2.81 6.00 -17.38
CA ARG A 16 -3.73 7.12 -17.18
C ARG A 16 -4.02 7.42 -15.70
N LEU A 17 -3.45 6.64 -14.78
CA LEU A 17 -3.61 6.85 -13.35
C LEU A 17 -2.30 7.36 -12.73
N ARG A 18 -2.38 8.40 -11.90
CA ARG A 18 -1.26 8.94 -11.15
C ARG A 18 -1.54 8.84 -9.66
N VAL A 19 -0.56 8.35 -8.88
CA VAL A 19 -0.73 8.14 -7.42
C VAL A 19 -1.15 9.42 -6.70
N ALA A 20 -0.59 10.57 -7.07
CA ALA A 20 -0.94 11.86 -6.46
C ALA A 20 -2.43 12.21 -6.58
N ASP A 21 -3.07 11.80 -7.68
CA ASP A 21 -4.49 12.07 -7.95
C ASP A 21 -5.41 11.05 -7.25
N LEU A 22 -4.86 9.94 -6.76
CA LEU A 22 -5.59 8.80 -6.20
C LEU A 22 -5.68 8.80 -4.67
N ILE A 23 -4.76 9.48 -3.97
CA ILE A 23 -4.74 9.51 -2.50
C ILE A 23 -6.06 10.10 -1.98
N GLY A 24 -6.70 9.39 -1.04
CA GLY A 24 -8.00 9.76 -0.47
C GLY A 24 -9.21 9.31 -1.29
N ARG A 25 -8.99 8.74 -2.49
CA ARG A 25 -10.04 8.03 -3.24
C ARG A 25 -10.16 6.58 -2.78
N SER A 26 -11.15 5.88 -3.30
CA SER A 26 -11.36 4.46 -3.03
C SER A 26 -11.01 3.59 -4.22
N ILE A 27 -10.45 2.42 -3.95
CA ILE A 27 -10.42 1.29 -4.87
C ILE A 27 -11.61 0.36 -4.55
N LEU A 28 -12.26 -0.15 -5.58
CA LEU A 28 -13.36 -1.11 -5.47
C LEU A 28 -12.99 -2.40 -6.18
N VAL A 29 -13.42 -3.51 -5.58
CA VAL A 29 -13.50 -4.82 -6.23
C VAL A 29 -14.98 -5.12 -6.42
N ASN A 30 -15.41 -5.35 -7.66
CA ASN A 30 -16.78 -5.74 -7.97
C ASN A 30 -16.88 -7.25 -8.15
N GLU A 31 -18.07 -7.80 -7.89
CA GLU A 31 -18.36 -9.21 -8.10
C GLU A 31 -18.42 -9.54 -9.59
N THR A 32 -19.01 -8.63 -10.37
CA THR A 32 -19.17 -8.77 -11.83
C THR A 32 -18.37 -7.69 -12.58
N GLU A 33 -17.95 -8.04 -13.80
CA GLU A 33 -17.17 -7.13 -14.67
C GLU A 33 -17.99 -5.92 -15.15
N ASP A 34 -19.29 -6.15 -15.40
CA ASP A 34 -20.24 -5.13 -15.86
C ASP A 34 -20.65 -4.13 -14.77
N LYS A 35 -20.23 -4.36 -13.52
CA LYS A 35 -20.52 -3.50 -12.35
C LYS A 35 -22.01 -3.32 -12.08
N SER A 36 -22.84 -4.28 -12.52
CA SER A 36 -24.28 -4.26 -12.30
C SER A 36 -24.66 -4.47 -10.84
N ASP A 37 -23.81 -5.18 -10.08
CA ASP A 37 -23.94 -5.33 -8.64
C ASP A 37 -23.14 -4.29 -7.85
N SER A 38 -23.68 -3.89 -6.70
CA SER A 38 -22.99 -3.02 -5.75
C SER A 38 -21.73 -3.72 -5.24
N GLY A 39 -20.57 -3.18 -5.59
CA GLY A 39 -19.26 -3.85 -5.49
C GLY A 39 -19.01 -4.68 -4.24
N LEU A 40 -18.24 -5.76 -4.42
CA LEU A 40 -17.93 -6.74 -3.40
C LEU A 40 -17.26 -6.11 -2.17
N ARG A 41 -16.24 -5.26 -2.36
CA ARG A 41 -15.52 -4.56 -1.27
C ARG A 41 -14.92 -3.24 -1.76
N ALA A 42 -14.72 -2.29 -0.85
CA ALA A 42 -14.05 -1.02 -1.09
C ALA A 42 -12.99 -0.72 -0.02
N ALA A 43 -11.93 -0.03 -0.40
CA ALA A 43 -10.89 0.45 0.51
C ALA A 43 -10.36 1.83 0.09
N MET A 44 -9.88 2.63 1.04
CA MET A 44 -9.27 3.94 0.75
C MET A 44 -7.81 3.77 0.31
N ILE A 45 -7.42 4.51 -0.73
CA ILE A 45 -6.05 4.64 -1.18
C ILE A 45 -5.33 5.62 -0.25
N ALA A 46 -4.50 5.08 0.64
CA ALA A 46 -3.71 5.85 1.58
C ALA A 46 -2.26 6.04 1.10
N ARG A 47 -1.57 7.02 1.69
CA ARG A 47 -0.12 7.15 1.50
C ARG A 47 0.57 6.03 2.26
N SER A 48 1.48 5.33 1.57
CA SER A 48 2.49 4.50 2.21
C SER A 48 3.83 5.19 2.06
N ALA A 49 4.70 5.04 3.05
CA ALA A 49 6.10 5.34 2.85
C ALA A 49 6.69 4.43 1.77
N GLY A 50 7.59 4.96 0.95
CA GLY A 50 8.44 4.13 0.11
C GLY A 50 9.35 3.25 0.94
N VAL A 51 9.91 2.23 0.29
CA VAL A 51 10.89 1.34 0.93
C VAL A 51 12.10 2.18 1.37
N GLY A 52 12.38 2.16 2.67
CA GLY A 52 13.49 2.93 3.26
C GLY A 52 13.21 4.42 3.48
N GLU A 53 11.99 4.91 3.27
CA GLU A 53 11.65 6.33 3.47
C GLU A 53 11.07 6.66 4.85
N ASN A 54 10.79 5.64 5.68
CA ASN A 54 10.12 5.82 6.98
C ASN A 54 10.81 5.04 8.10
N TYR A 55 12.04 5.44 8.39
CA TYR A 55 12.72 4.98 9.60
C TYR A 55 12.06 5.57 10.84
N LYS A 56 11.67 4.69 11.75
CA LYS A 56 11.07 5.10 13.02
C LYS A 56 12.17 5.51 13.99
N LYS A 57 11.93 6.60 14.70
CA LYS A 57 12.81 7.11 15.75
C LYS A 57 12.01 7.24 17.05
N ILE A 58 12.51 6.65 18.12
CA ILE A 58 11.95 6.77 19.47
C ILE A 58 12.80 7.79 20.21
N ARG A 59 12.14 8.82 20.74
CA ARG A 59 12.77 9.88 21.52
C ARG A 59 12.02 10.12 22.82
N THR A 60 12.74 10.55 23.84
CA THR A 60 12.17 11.16 25.04
C THR A 60 11.57 12.53 24.70
N TYR A 61 10.77 13.08 25.63
CA TYR A 61 10.10 14.37 25.45
C TYR A 61 11.06 15.55 25.25
N ASP A 62 12.26 15.49 25.86
CA ASP A 62 13.32 16.48 25.70
C ASP A 62 14.11 16.35 24.38
N GLY A 63 13.75 15.38 23.54
CA GLY A 63 14.38 15.16 22.23
C GLY A 63 15.58 14.21 22.24
N THR A 64 15.98 13.66 23.38
CA THR A 64 17.04 12.65 23.45
C THR A 64 16.62 11.39 22.69
N THR A 65 17.50 10.89 21.83
CA THR A 65 17.21 9.69 21.03
C THR A 65 17.47 8.43 21.85
N ILE A 66 16.42 7.61 22.01
CA ILE A 66 16.52 6.30 22.64
C ILE A 66 16.90 5.25 21.58
N TRP A 67 16.28 5.35 20.40
CA TRP A 67 16.49 4.41 19.31
C TRP A 67 16.14 5.03 17.96
N GLU A 68 16.83 4.63 16.90
CA GLU A 68 16.61 5.09 15.54
C GLU A 68 16.88 3.95 14.56
N ALA A 69 15.89 3.63 13.72
CA ALA A 69 16.08 2.75 12.58
C ALA A 69 16.92 3.44 11.50
N SER A 70 17.65 2.66 10.71
CA SER A 70 18.48 3.16 9.61
C SER A 70 18.43 2.22 8.41
N ASN A 71 19.00 2.67 7.27
CA ASN A 71 19.21 1.82 6.09
C ASN A 71 19.96 0.50 6.40
N LYS A 72 20.76 0.46 7.47
CA LYS A 72 21.50 -0.76 7.87
C LYS A 72 20.58 -1.83 8.47
N ASP A 73 19.44 -1.42 8.99
CA ASP A 73 18.45 -2.32 9.60
C ASP A 73 17.47 -2.88 8.55
N PHE A 74 17.52 -2.36 7.31
CA PHE A 74 16.73 -2.87 6.20
C PHE A 74 17.38 -4.12 5.61
N ALA A 75 16.78 -5.28 5.87
CA ALA A 75 17.11 -6.53 5.21
C ALA A 75 16.06 -6.84 4.12
N PRO A 76 16.38 -6.72 2.82
CA PRO A 76 15.45 -7.14 1.78
C PRO A 76 15.21 -8.66 1.92
N SER A 77 13.95 -9.05 2.03
CA SER A 77 13.59 -10.46 1.98
C SER A 77 14.02 -11.04 0.63
N LYS A 78 14.75 -12.17 0.64
CA LYS A 78 15.03 -12.92 -0.59
C LYS A 78 13.71 -13.56 -1.04
N VAL A 79 13.20 -13.07 -2.16
CA VAL A 79 12.15 -13.74 -2.93
C VAL A 79 12.79 -14.79 -3.82
#